data_AF-A0A3M2DIW0-F1
#
_entry.id   AF-A0A3M2DIW0-F1
#
_cell.length_a   1.000
_cell.length_b   1.000
_cell.length_c   1.000
_cell.angle_alpha   90.00
_cell.angle_beta   90.00
_cell.angle_gamma   90.00
#
_symmetry.space_group_name_H-M   'P 1'
#
loop_
_entity.id
_entity.type
_entity.pdbx_description
1 polymer ?
#
loop_
_entity_poly.entity_id
_entity_poly.type
_entity_poly.pdbx_seq_one_letter_code
_entity_poly.pdbx_strand_id
1 'polypeptide(L)' 'MKLFCCGPIATAGGTASVNGLDQLTTSGGTSLSYDGRGNLAGRGAWGYAHDVENRLTRVTGPVNLTLSY' A
#
# COMPACT_ATOMS: atom_id res chain seq x y z
N MET A 1 -8.73 -23.06 -32.45
CA MET A 1 -8.06 -21.77 -32.15
C MET A 1 -7.54 -21.83 -30.72
N LYS A 2 -6.24 -22.11 -30.56
CA LYS A 2 -5.60 -22.33 -29.25
C LYS A 2 -4.88 -21.05 -28.87
N LEU A 3 -5.42 -20.33 -27.89
CA LEU A 3 -4.88 -19.09 -27.38
C LEU A 3 -3.60 -19.43 -26.60
N PHE A 4 -2.44 -19.07 -27.16
CA PHE A 4 -1.17 -19.00 -26.45
C PHE A 4 -0.97 -17.54 -26.02
N CYS A 5 -1.60 -17.13 -24.91
CA CYS A 5 -1.06 -16.05 -24.10
C CYS A 5 -0.31 -16.72 -22.95
N CYS A 6 0.82 -16.14 -22.55
CA CYS A 6 1.60 -16.50 -21.36
C CYS A 6 0.70 -17.05 -20.23
N GLY A 7 1.17 -18.10 -19.52
CA GLY A 7 0.41 -18.85 -18.51
C GLY A 7 -0.42 -17.96 -17.56
N PRO A 8 -1.44 -18.52 -16.89
CA PRO A 8 -2.56 -17.77 -16.31
C PRO A 8 -2.05 -16.48 -15.68
N ILE A 9 -2.47 -15.33 -16.23
CA ILE A 9 -2.31 -14.08 -15.52
C ILE A 9 -3.15 -14.28 -14.25
N ALA A 10 -2.48 -14.62 -13.15
CA ALA A 10 -3.14 -14.65 -11.87
C ALA A 10 -3.61 -13.21 -11.67
N THR A 11 -4.91 -12.99 -11.84
CA THR A 11 -5.53 -11.77 -11.34
C THR A 11 -5.30 -11.83 -9.84
N ALA A 12 -4.22 -11.20 -9.37
CA ALA A 12 -4.06 -10.83 -7.99
C ALA A 12 -5.07 -9.71 -7.71
N GLY A 13 -6.36 -10.03 -7.87
CA GLY A 13 -7.48 -9.18 -7.53
C GLY A 13 -7.60 -9.21 -6.02
N GLY A 14 -6.68 -8.52 -5.35
CA GLY A 14 -6.80 -8.30 -3.93
C GLY A 14 -8.09 -7.57 -3.63
N THR A 15 -8.73 -7.92 -2.53
CA THR A 15 -9.90 -7.19 -2.05
C THR A 15 -9.55 -5.72 -1.87
N ALA A 16 -10.39 -4.87 -2.44
CA ALA A 16 -10.35 -3.42 -2.29
C ALA A 16 -11.61 -3.00 -1.53
N SER A 17 -11.44 -2.30 -0.42
CA SER A 17 -12.54 -1.76 0.38
C SER A 17 -12.34 -0.27 0.59
N VAL A 18 -13.43 0.48 0.70
CA VAL A 18 -13.42 1.93 0.93
C VAL A 18 -14.20 2.27 2.19
N ASN A 19 -13.84 3.36 2.86
CA ASN A 19 -14.62 3.91 3.97
C ASN A 19 -15.65 4.96 3.48
N GLY A 20 -16.43 5.53 4.40
CA GLY A 20 -17.41 6.58 4.09
C GLY A 20 -16.83 7.94 3.67
N LEU A 21 -15.51 8.06 3.56
CA LEU A 21 -14.80 9.24 3.02
C LEU A 21 -14.20 8.93 1.64
N ASP A 22 -14.61 7.84 1.00
CA ASP A 22 -14.09 7.35 -0.28
C ASP A 22 -12.58 7.04 -0.26
N GLN A 23 -12.03 6.68 0.91
CA GLN A 23 -10.64 6.30 1.08
C GLN A 23 -10.49 4.78 1.09
N LEU A 24 -9.49 4.27 0.38
CA LEU A 24 -9.21 2.83 0.28
C LEU A 24 -8.67 2.28 1.62
N THR A 25 -9.41 1.42 2.30
CA THR A 25 -9.02 0.83 3.60
C THR A 25 -8.26 -0.48 3.45
N THR A 26 -8.42 -1.18 2.32
CA THR A 26 -7.66 -2.39 1.98
C THR A 26 -7.30 -2.42 0.51
N SER A 27 -6.12 -2.94 0.18
CA SER A 27 -5.66 -3.15 -1.19
C SER A 27 -4.75 -4.36 -1.24
N GLY A 28 -5.04 -5.36 -2.07
CA GLY A 28 -4.13 -6.52 -2.13
C GLY A 28 -4.15 -7.38 -0.86
N GLY A 29 -5.18 -7.25 0.00
CA GLY A 29 -5.17 -7.80 1.36
C GLY A 29 -4.30 -7.02 2.36
N THR A 30 -3.70 -5.90 1.95
CA THR A 30 -2.94 -5.00 2.84
C THR A 30 -3.86 -3.91 3.38
N SER A 31 -3.88 -3.71 4.71
CA SER A 31 -4.61 -2.62 5.35
C SER A 31 -3.95 -1.26 5.11
N LEU A 32 -4.78 -0.24 4.93
CA LEU A 32 -4.40 1.14 4.70
C LEU A 32 -5.05 2.05 5.75
N SER A 33 -4.31 3.08 6.17
CA SER A 33 -4.77 4.07 7.15
C SER A 33 -4.42 5.47 6.68
N TYR A 34 -5.23 6.46 7.09
CA TYR A 34 -5.08 7.86 6.67
C TYR A 34 -4.98 8.80 7.88
N ASP A 35 -4.30 9.94 7.68
CA ASP A 35 -4.31 11.04 8.64
C ASP A 35 -5.65 11.82 8.58
N GLY A 36 -5.88 12.74 9.52
CA GLY A 36 -7.11 13.53 9.57
C GLY A 36 -7.35 14.44 8.37
N ARG A 37 -6.37 14.61 7.47
CA ARG A 37 -6.49 15.38 6.22
C ARG A 37 -6.68 14.48 5.00
N GLY A 38 -6.72 13.15 5.19
CA GLY A 38 -6.89 12.17 4.12
C GLY A 38 -5.60 11.76 3.41
N ASN A 39 -4.43 12.07 3.96
CA ASN A 39 -3.17 11.53 3.42
C ASN A 39 -2.93 10.12 3.92
N LEU A 40 -2.31 9.28 3.09
CA LEU A 40 -1.93 7.94 3.50
C LEU A 40 -0.94 8.03 4.68
N ALA A 41 -1.29 7.46 5.82
CA ALA A 41 -0.47 7.43 7.02
C ALA A 41 0.17 6.05 7.24
N GLY A 42 -0.45 4.97 6.72
CA GLY A 42 0.07 3.62 6.88
C GLY A 42 -0.37 2.65 5.78
N ARG A 43 0.50 1.70 5.46
CA ARG A 43 0.25 0.58 4.54
C ARG A 43 0.96 -0.68 5.03
N GLY A 44 0.22 -1.61 5.62
CA GLY A 44 0.79 -2.79 6.26
C GLY A 44 1.84 -2.39 7.31
N ALA A 45 3.09 -2.82 7.12
CA ALA A 45 4.21 -2.48 8.01
C ALA A 45 4.87 -1.11 7.73
N TRP A 46 4.43 -0.40 6.70
CA TRP A 46 4.98 0.91 6.31
C TRP A 46 4.17 2.06 6.91
N GLY A 47 4.85 3.10 7.37
CA GLY A 47 4.26 4.35 7.87
C GLY A 47 4.77 5.57 7.10
N TYR A 48 3.91 6.57 6.92
CA TYR A 48 4.16 7.77 6.12
C TYR A 48 3.80 9.03 6.92
N ALA A 49 4.74 9.98 7.04
CA ALA A 49 4.51 11.25 7.72
C ALA A 49 4.55 12.40 6.71
N HIS A 50 3.64 13.35 6.90
CA HIS A 50 3.47 14.51 6.03
C HIS A 50 3.66 15.80 6.82
N ASP A 51 4.24 16.83 6.21
CA ASP A 51 4.30 18.16 6.80
C ASP A 51 2.93 18.88 6.73
N VAL A 52 2.90 20.09 7.30
CA VAL A 52 1.72 20.97 7.29
C VAL A 52 1.32 21.39 5.87
N GLU A 53 2.26 21.37 4.92
CA GLU A 53 2.05 21.68 3.50
C GLU A 53 1.66 20.43 2.68
N ASN A 54 1.37 19.30 3.34
CA ASN A 54 0.91 18.06 2.70
C ASN A 54 1.98 17.35 1.85
N ARG A 55 3.26 17.58 2.12
CA ARG A 55 4.37 16.88 1.46
C ARG A 55 4.86 15.73 2.32
N LEU A 56 5.20 14.61 1.70
CA LEU A 56 5.78 13.45 2.37
C LEU A 56 7.18 13.81 2.89
N THR A 57 7.39 13.74 4.20
CA THR A 57 8.68 14.07 4.84
C THR A 57 9.39 12.86 5.42
N ARG A 58 8.67 11.77 5.70
CA ARG A 58 9.28 10.57 6.27
C ARG A 58 8.53 9.31 5.88
N VAL A 59 9.29 8.26 5.61
CA VAL A 59 8.81 6.88 5.46
C VAL A 59 9.47 6.02 6.52
N THR A 60 8.69 5.14 7.13
CA THR A 60 9.15 4.14 8.10
C THR A 60 8.68 2.77 7.67
N GLY A 61 9.48 1.74 7.95
CA GLY A 61 9.12 0.37 7.68
C GLY A 61 10.28 -0.58 7.95
N PRO A 62 10.03 -1.89 7.84
CA PRO A 62 11.07 -2.90 8.05
C PRO A 62 12.17 -2.74 6.99
N VAL A 63 13.41 -2.64 7.44
CA VAL A 63 14.60 -2.69 6.59
C VAL A 63 15.36 -3.95 6.97
N ASN A 64 15.48 -4.89 6.05
CA ASN A 64 16.27 -6.10 6.27
C ASN A 64 17.73 -5.76 5.90
N LEU A 65 18.60 -5.71 6.89
CA LEU A 65 20.04 -5.54 6.71
C LEU A 65 20.74 -6.85 7.09
N THR A 66 21.40 -7.48 6.13
CA THR A 66 22.30 -8.60 6.39
C THR A 66 23.73 -8.08 6.28
N LEU A 67 24.44 -8.05 7.41
CA LEU A 67 25.86 -7.73 7.46
C LEU A 67 26.65 -9.05 7.42
N SER A 68 27.44 -9.25 6.38
CA SER A 68 28.42 -10.35 6.31
C SER A 68 29.81 -9.77 6.55
N TYR A 69 30.55 -10.37 7.48
CA TYR A 69 31.98 -10.10 7.74
C TYR A 69 32.81 -11.31 7.28
#